data_AF-A0A840QJH1-F1
#
_entry.id   AF-A0A840QJH1-F1
#
_cell.length_a   1.000
_cell.length_b   1.000
_cell.length_c   1.000
_cell.angle_alpha   90.00
_cell.angle_beta   90.00
_cell.angle_gamma   90.00
#
_symmetry.space_group_name_H-M   'P 1'
#
loop_
_entity.id
_entity.type
_entity.pdbx_description
1 polymer ?
#
loop_
_entity_poly.entity_id
_entity_poly.type
_entity_poly.pdbx_seq_one_letter_code
_entity_poly.pdbx_strand_id
1 'polypeptide(L)'
;MRERRLDRVDHDWGLIVLEWDDISAVAVPETVTFQGNKSITFYRIPAVHKGPLVRRDRRGAYLVYMYSYFVFRWYAGESTVRIYHGDIDCSDEYPLPWTVEIDTTWDPTTLTDRAKQWARDHCAQFEKKKRG
;
A
#
# COMPACT_ATOMS: atom_id res chain seq x y z
N MET A 1 32.29 29.66 30.14
CA MET A 1 31.06 30.39 29.74
C MET A 1 30.61 29.77 28.42
N ARG A 2 29.89 28.65 28.45
CA ARG A 2 28.44 28.51 28.21
C ARG A 2 27.89 29.45 27.12
N GLU A 3 27.50 28.87 25.99
CA GLU A 3 26.13 29.00 25.52
C GLU A 3 25.71 27.73 24.72
N ARG A 4 24.55 27.19 25.09
CA ARG A 4 23.88 26.06 24.44
C ARG A 4 22.85 26.62 23.45
N ARG A 5 22.69 26.00 22.29
CA ARG A 5 21.46 26.00 21.48
C ARG A 5 21.38 24.64 20.80
N LEU A 6 20.71 23.69 21.44
CA LEU A 6 19.32 23.26 21.20
C LEU A 6 19.12 22.66 19.81
N ASP A 7 18.84 21.36 19.88
CA ASP A 7 18.70 20.32 18.88
C ASP A 7 17.79 20.69 17.70
N ARG A 8 18.24 20.35 16.50
CA ARG A 8 17.35 20.06 15.38
C ARG A 8 17.59 18.61 14.98
N VAL A 9 16.73 17.73 15.49
CA VAL A 9 16.61 16.36 15.00
C VAL A 9 15.95 16.48 13.63
N ASP A 10 16.77 16.45 12.58
CA ASP A 10 16.31 16.24 11.21
C ASP A 10 15.65 14.86 11.16
N HIS A 11 14.31 14.86 11.10
CA HIS A 11 13.57 13.66 10.73
C HIS A 11 13.83 13.45 9.25
N ASP A 12 14.85 12.64 8.95
CA ASP A 12 15.09 12.04 7.65
C ASP A 12 13.90 11.12 7.34
N TRP A 13 12.83 11.72 6.82
CA TRP A 13 11.83 10.98 6.08
C TRP A 13 12.55 10.47 4.85
N GLY A 14 13.02 9.23 4.89
CA GLY A 14 13.54 8.50 3.75
C GLY A 14 12.49 8.51 2.64
N LEU A 15 12.49 9.57 1.86
CA LEU A 15 11.71 9.72 0.66
C LEU A 15 12.28 8.64 -0.24
N ILE A 16 11.53 7.54 -0.40
CA ILE A 16 11.89 6.51 -1.38
C ILE A 16 11.76 7.21 -2.74
N VAL A 17 12.84 7.84 -3.17
CA VAL A 17 13.01 8.31 -4.54
C VAL A 17 13.19 7.03 -5.34
N LEU A 18 12.07 6.47 -5.81
CA LEU A 18 12.12 5.42 -6.82
C LEU A 18 12.82 6.04 -8.03
N GLU A 19 14.02 5.56 -8.35
CA GLU A 19 14.72 6.01 -9.55
C GLU A 19 13.90 5.62 -10.78
N TRP A 20 13.92 6.47 -11.81
CA TRP A 20 13.12 6.26 -13.02
C TRP A 20 13.41 4.90 -13.69
N ASP A 21 14.63 4.39 -13.55
CA ASP A 21 15.02 3.08 -14.06
C ASP A 21 14.23 1.92 -13.41
N ASP A 22 13.97 1.99 -12.09
CA ASP A 22 13.16 0.99 -11.38
C ASP A 22 11.68 1.05 -11.78
N ILE A 23 11.18 2.26 -12.06
CA ILE A 23 9.80 2.49 -12.50
C ILE A 23 9.62 2.02 -13.94
N SER A 24 10.57 2.32 -14.83
CA SER A 24 10.49 2.06 -16.26
C SER A 24 10.47 0.57 -16.61
N ALA A 25 11.12 -0.26 -15.78
CA ALA A 25 11.17 -1.71 -15.97
C ALA A 25 9.79 -2.38 -15.85
N VAL A 26 8.85 -1.75 -15.13
CA VAL A 26 7.50 -2.29 -14.88
C VAL A 26 6.39 -1.39 -15.43
N ALA A 27 6.68 -0.14 -15.77
CA ALA A 27 5.70 0.81 -16.27
C ALA A 27 5.16 0.41 -17.64
N VAL A 28 3.84 0.32 -17.75
CA VAL A 28 3.16 0.08 -19.02
C VAL A 28 2.75 1.43 -19.63
N PRO A 29 3.26 1.79 -20.82
CA PRO A 29 2.86 3.02 -21.48
C PRO A 29 1.43 2.89 -22.02
N GLU A 30 0.60 3.88 -21.73
CA GLU A 30 -0.77 4.01 -22.22
C GLU A 30 -0.90 5.35 -22.95
N THR A 31 -1.15 5.31 -24.26
CA THR A 31 -1.29 6.52 -25.08
C THR A 31 -2.76 6.86 -25.25
N VAL A 32 -3.16 8.03 -24.75
CA VAL A 32 -4.50 8.56 -24.97
C VAL A 32 -4.42 9.66 -26.03
N THR A 33 -5.20 9.52 -27.10
CA THR A 33 -5.33 10.54 -28.13
C THR A 33 -6.59 11.36 -27.89
N PHE A 34 -6.41 12.66 -27.70
CA PHE A 34 -7.48 13.64 -27.54
C PHE A 34 -7.95 14.15 -28.90
N GLN A 35 -9.17 14.69 -28.96
CA GLN A 35 -9.66 15.34 -30.18
C GLN A 35 -8.68 16.43 -30.64
N GLY A 36 -8.26 16.37 -31.92
CA GLY A 36 -7.28 17.28 -32.51
C GLY A 36 -5.85 16.75 -32.62
N ASN A 37 -5.65 15.42 -32.70
CA ASN A 37 -4.35 14.75 -32.89
C ASN A 37 -3.28 15.04 -31.81
N LYS A 38 -3.67 15.52 -30.63
CA LYS A 38 -2.77 15.59 -29.48
C LYS A 38 -2.83 14.28 -28.72
N SER A 39 -1.68 13.62 -28.56
CA SER A 39 -1.55 12.40 -27.78
C SER A 39 -0.72 12.66 -26.53
N ILE A 40 -1.12 12.09 -25.39
CA ILE A 40 -0.34 12.06 -24.15
C ILE A 40 -0.06 10.61 -23.81
N THR A 41 1.21 10.30 -23.50
CA THR A 41 1.61 8.98 -22.97
C THR A 41 1.62 9.06 -21.45
N PHE A 42 0.79 8.24 -20.81
CA PHE A 42 0.82 8.01 -19.37
C PHE A 42 1.57 6.70 -19.09
N TYR A 43 2.32 6.66 -18.00
CA TYR A 43 3.02 5.45 -17.57
C TYR A 43 2.30 4.86 -16.37
N ARG A 44 1.69 3.69 -16.58
CA ARG A 44 0.98 2.98 -15.52
C ARG A 44 1.96 2.06 -14.80
N ILE A 45 2.28 2.39 -13.56
CA ILE A 45 3.14 1.57 -12.71
C ILE A 45 2.26 0.45 -12.11
N PRO A 46 2.64 -0.84 -12.22
CA PRO A 46 1.95 -1.93 -11.56
C PRO A 46 1.89 -1.71 -10.06
N ALA A 47 0.80 -2.15 -9.43
CA ALA A 47 0.67 -2.08 -7.99
C ALA A 47 1.80 -2.88 -7.31
N VAL A 48 2.60 -2.19 -6.50
CA VAL A 48 3.62 -2.82 -5.66
C VAL A 48 2.92 -3.78 -4.69
N HIS A 49 3.43 -5.00 -4.59
CA HIS A 49 2.84 -6.01 -3.70
C HIS A 49 3.91 -6.93 -3.12
N LYS A 50 3.66 -7.45 -1.91
CA LYS A 50 4.54 -8.38 -1.19
C LYS A 50 3.71 -9.39 -0.39
N GLY A 51 4.21 -10.61 -0.24
CA GLY A 51 3.51 -11.71 0.41
C GLY A 51 2.48 -12.41 -0.50
N PRO A 52 1.51 -13.16 0.06
CA PRO A 52 1.20 -13.26 1.50
C PRO A 52 2.28 -14.02 2.28
N LEU A 53 2.55 -13.59 3.51
CA LEU A 53 3.49 -14.22 4.43
C LEU A 53 2.78 -14.62 5.72
N VAL A 54 3.21 -15.72 6.33
CA VAL A 54 2.82 -16.05 7.71
C VAL A 54 3.84 -15.42 8.66
N ARG A 55 3.34 -14.68 9.63
CA ARG A 55 4.12 -14.06 10.70
C ARG A 55 3.50 -14.40 12.06
N ARG A 56 4.22 -14.10 13.13
CA ARG A 56 3.76 -14.32 14.51
C ARG A 56 4.23 -13.19 15.40
N ASP A 57 3.36 -12.75 16.30
CA ASP A 57 3.68 -11.81 17.38
C ASP A 57 3.06 -12.28 18.71
N ARG A 58 2.96 -11.38 19.69
CA ARG A 58 2.38 -11.67 21.02
C ARG A 58 0.89 -12.04 20.99
N ARG A 59 0.15 -11.60 19.98
CA ARG A 59 -1.27 -11.90 19.80
C ARG A 59 -1.49 -13.25 19.12
N GLY A 60 -0.57 -13.66 18.26
CA GLY A 60 -0.61 -14.98 17.64
C GLY A 60 -0.03 -14.99 16.23
N ALA A 61 -0.36 -16.05 15.49
CA ALA A 61 -0.03 -16.13 14.07
C ALA A 61 -0.97 -15.24 13.26
N TYR A 62 -0.43 -14.58 12.24
CA TYR A 62 -1.21 -13.77 11.31
C TYR A 62 -0.66 -13.91 9.88
N LEU A 63 -1.57 -13.86 8.92
CA LEU A 63 -1.24 -13.66 7.52
C LEU A 63 -1.07 -12.17 7.29
N VAL A 64 -0.06 -11.82 6.49
CA VAL A 64 0.17 -10.44 6.09
C VAL A 64 0.44 -10.36 4.58
N TYR A 65 -0.18 -9.39 3.94
CA TYR A 65 -0.05 -9.14 2.51
C TYR A 65 -0.04 -7.64 2.26
N MET A 66 0.82 -7.18 1.36
CA MET A 66 0.91 -5.77 0.97
C MET A 66 0.44 -5.61 -0.48
N TYR A 67 -0.37 -4.59 -0.73
CA TYR A 67 -0.78 -4.20 -2.08
C TYR A 67 -0.97 -2.68 -2.16
N SER A 68 -0.26 -2.03 -3.07
CA SER A 68 -0.21 -0.57 -3.22
C SER A 68 0.08 0.17 -1.89
N TYR A 69 1.04 -0.32 -1.10
CA TYR A 69 1.41 0.19 0.24
C TYR A 69 0.31 0.14 1.31
N PHE A 70 -0.81 -0.53 1.03
CA PHE A 70 -1.73 -1.00 2.06
C PHE A 70 -1.27 -2.37 2.54
N VAL A 71 -1.01 -2.49 3.84
CA VAL A 71 -0.62 -3.74 4.50
C VAL A 71 -1.84 -4.30 5.22
N PHE A 72 -2.22 -5.52 4.89
CA PHE A 72 -3.38 -6.22 5.40
C PHE A 72 -2.92 -7.31 6.36
N ARG A 73 -3.31 -7.24 7.63
CA ARG A 73 -2.99 -8.24 8.66
C ARG A 73 -4.24 -8.98 9.10
N TRP A 74 -4.23 -10.30 8.92
CA TRP A 74 -5.33 -11.19 9.29
C TRP A 74 -4.85 -12.21 10.31
N TYR A 75 -5.23 -12.01 11.57
CA TYR A 75 -4.90 -12.95 12.64
C TYR A 75 -5.72 -14.23 12.54
N ALA A 76 -5.10 -15.36 12.85
CA ALA A 76 -5.79 -16.64 12.87
C ALA A 76 -6.95 -16.62 13.87
N GLY A 77 -8.14 -17.04 13.42
CA GLY A 77 -9.36 -17.08 14.24
C GLY A 77 -10.13 -15.77 14.33
N GLU A 78 -9.69 -14.70 13.66
CA GLU A 78 -10.44 -13.45 13.56
C GLU A 78 -11.19 -13.36 12.23
N SER A 79 -12.36 -12.72 12.21
CA SER A 79 -13.05 -12.36 10.97
C SER A 79 -12.58 -11.02 10.40
N THR A 80 -11.89 -10.21 11.21
CA THR A 80 -11.50 -8.85 10.83
C THR A 80 -10.04 -8.77 10.41
N VAL A 81 -9.81 -8.25 9.21
CA VAL A 81 -8.49 -7.87 8.69
C VAL A 81 -8.23 -6.41 9.01
N ARG A 82 -7.09 -6.14 9.65
CA ARG A 82 -6.64 -4.78 9.94
C ARG A 82 -5.80 -4.25 8.79
N ILE A 83 -5.98 -2.97 8.48
CA ILE A 83 -5.29 -2.31 7.39
C ILE A 83 -4.32 -1.28 7.97
N TYR A 84 -3.11 -1.27 7.44
CA TYR A 84 -2.05 -0.33 7.76
C TYR A 84 -1.53 0.31 6.48
N HIS A 85 -0.85 1.44 6.60
CA HIS A 85 -0.07 2.04 5.53
C HIS A 85 1.41 1.82 5.79
N GLY A 86 2.16 1.39 4.77
CA GLY A 86 3.61 1.25 4.85
C GLY A 86 4.14 0.08 4.03
N ASP A 87 5.30 -0.42 4.44
CA ASP A 87 5.94 -1.61 3.89
C ASP A 87 5.89 -2.75 4.91
N ILE A 88 5.61 -3.97 4.42
CA ILE A 88 5.49 -5.19 5.23
C ILE A 88 6.77 -5.58 5.99
N ASP A 89 7.93 -5.11 5.54
CA ASP A 89 9.23 -5.40 6.14
C ASP A 89 9.69 -4.29 7.11
N CYS A 90 9.01 -3.15 7.13
CA CYS A 90 9.33 -2.02 8.00
C CYS A 90 8.60 -2.13 9.35
N SER A 91 9.25 -1.68 10.43
CA SER A 91 8.66 -1.69 11.77
C SER A 91 7.53 -0.67 11.96
N ASP A 92 7.50 0.37 11.13
CA ASP A 92 6.69 1.58 11.34
C ASP A 92 5.47 1.61 10.42
N GLU A 93 4.70 0.53 10.43
CA GLU A 93 3.39 0.51 9.79
C GLU A 93 2.41 1.43 10.55
N TYR A 94 1.77 2.34 9.83
CA TYR A 94 0.78 3.25 10.41
C TYR A 94 -0.62 2.62 10.35
N PRO A 95 -1.29 2.36 11.49
CA PRO A 95 -2.62 1.77 11.48
C PRO A 95 -3.64 2.71 10.83
N LEU A 96 -4.47 2.17 9.95
CA LEU A 96 -5.57 2.90 9.33
C LEU A 96 -6.88 2.59 10.04
N PRO A 97 -7.86 3.52 10.03
CA PRO A 97 -9.15 3.31 10.68
C PRO A 97 -10.08 2.34 9.92
N TRP A 98 -9.56 1.68 8.88
CA TRP A 98 -10.33 0.80 7.99
C TRP A 98 -10.02 -0.67 8.28
N THR A 99 -11.03 -1.51 8.06
CA THR A 99 -10.93 -2.96 8.18
C THR A 99 -11.60 -3.64 6.99
N VAL A 100 -11.27 -4.92 6.79
CA VAL A 100 -12.00 -5.81 5.87
C VAL A 100 -12.55 -6.97 6.67
N GLU A 101 -13.86 -7.22 6.57
CA GLU A 101 -14.45 -8.42 7.16
C GLU A 101 -14.31 -9.60 6.18
N ILE A 102 -13.80 -10.72 6.68
CA ILE A 102 -13.63 -11.99 5.99
C ILE A 102 -14.19 -13.09 6.89
N ASP A 103 -15.38 -13.58 6.54
CA ASP A 103 -16.07 -14.67 7.26
C ASP A 103 -15.84 -16.03 6.58
N THR A 104 -14.57 -16.35 6.33
CA THR A 104 -14.16 -17.61 5.71
C THR A 104 -12.92 -18.17 6.40
N THR A 105 -12.51 -19.37 6.00
CA THR A 105 -11.31 -20.02 6.52
C THR A 105 -10.07 -19.14 6.32
N TRP A 106 -9.22 -19.09 7.35
CA TRP A 106 -7.94 -18.40 7.34
C TRP A 106 -7.00 -19.00 6.30
N ASP A 107 -6.87 -18.29 5.17
CA ASP A 107 -6.21 -18.78 3.96
C ASP A 107 -5.46 -17.63 3.24
N PRO A 108 -4.20 -17.84 2.81
CA PRO A 108 -3.41 -16.82 2.13
C PRO A 108 -4.07 -16.28 0.85
N THR A 109 -4.69 -17.14 0.04
CA THR A 109 -5.32 -16.75 -1.24
C THR A 109 -6.47 -15.80 -0.99
N THR A 110 -7.31 -16.13 -0.01
CA THR A 110 -8.45 -15.33 0.42
C THR A 110 -8.00 -13.94 0.87
N LEU A 111 -6.93 -13.85 1.67
CA LEU A 111 -6.39 -12.55 2.09
C LEU A 111 -5.96 -11.72 0.88
N THR A 112 -5.21 -12.33 -0.04
CA THR A 112 -4.71 -11.64 -1.23
C THR A 112 -5.83 -11.11 -2.12
N ASP A 113 -6.85 -11.91 -2.38
CA ASP A 113 -7.97 -11.52 -3.24
C ASP A 113 -8.81 -10.41 -2.60
N ARG A 114 -9.11 -10.54 -1.30
CA ARG A 114 -9.87 -9.53 -0.55
C ARG A 114 -9.10 -8.21 -0.43
N ALA A 115 -7.80 -8.26 -0.18
CA ALA A 115 -6.93 -7.08 -0.14
C ALA A 115 -6.90 -6.33 -1.48
N LYS A 116 -6.70 -7.06 -2.59
CA LYS A 116 -6.70 -6.48 -3.94
C LYS A 116 -8.04 -5.83 -4.27
N GLN A 117 -9.15 -6.51 -3.96
CA GLN A 117 -10.49 -6.00 -4.20
C GLN A 117 -10.74 -4.72 -3.39
N TRP A 118 -10.48 -4.75 -2.09
CA TRP A 118 -10.65 -3.60 -1.22
C TRP A 118 -9.84 -2.39 -1.70
N ALA A 119 -8.56 -2.57 -2.05
CA ALA A 119 -7.71 -1.47 -2.48
C ALA A 119 -8.23 -0.82 -3.78
N ARG A 120 -8.70 -1.63 -4.72
CA ARG A 120 -9.30 -1.14 -5.97
C ARG A 120 -10.57 -0.33 -5.71
N ASP A 121 -11.47 -0.85 -4.89
CA ASP A 121 -12.72 -0.17 -4.56
C ASP A 121 -12.47 1.14 -3.79
N HIS A 122 -11.52 1.09 -2.84
CA HIS A 122 -11.11 2.23 -2.04
C HIS A 122 -10.48 3.33 -2.90
N CYS A 123 -9.64 3.00 -3.88
CA CYS A 123 -9.08 4.00 -4.79
C CYS A 123 -10.14 4.56 -5.75
N ALA A 124 -11.03 3.71 -6.28
CA ALA A 124 -12.05 4.12 -7.25
C ALA A 124 -13.02 5.19 -6.70
N GLN A 125 -13.26 5.23 -5.38
CA GLN A 125 -14.10 6.26 -4.76
C GLN A 125 -13.53 7.68 -4.92
N PHE A 126 -12.21 7.81 -5.02
CA PHE A 126 -11.52 9.10 -5.17
C PHE A 126 -11.43 9.56 -6.63
N GLU A 127 -11.45 8.62 -7.57
CA GLU A 127 -11.50 8.93 -9.00
C GLU A 127 -12.86 9.54 -9.39
N LYS A 128 -13.96 9.04 -8.82
CA LYS A 128 -15.31 9.57 -9.05
C LYS A 128 -15.47 11.01 -8.55
N LYS A 129 -14.75 11.40 -7.49
CA LYS A 129 -14.81 12.75 -6.92
C LYS A 129 -14.13 13.83 -7.76
N LYS A 130 -13.28 13.47 -8.73
CA LYS A 130 -12.57 14.43 -9.60
C LYS A 130 -13.35 14.82 -10.87
N ARG A 131 -14.57 14.28 -11.08
CA ARG A 131 -15.41 14.57 -12.25
C ARG A 131 -16.64 15.45 -11.94
N GLY A 132 -16.65 16.12 -10.79
CA GLY A 132 -17.68 17.09 -10.40
C GLY A 132 -17.13 18.50 -10.38
#